data_AF-A0A830E0I1-F1
#
_entry.id   AF-A0A830E0I1-F1
#
_cell.length_a   1.000
_cell.length_b   1.000
_cell.length_c   1.000
_cell.angle_alpha   90.00
_cell.angle_beta   90.00
_cell.angle_gamma   90.00
#
_symmetry.space_group_name_H-M   'P 1'
#
loop_
_entity.id
_entity.type
_entity.pdbx_description
1 polymer ?
#
loop_
_entity_poly.entity_id
_entity_poly.type
_entity_poly.pdbx_seq_one_letter_code
_entity_poly.pdbx_strand_id
1 'polypeptide(L)'
;MAALWNAIAELRGWEHYSHRDYDVIINRLFRETNDKDLPLYFRAAERLHANFYHNFMTKDEYELHREYVLKLINKLRDLLKR
;
A
#
# COMPACT_ATOMS: atom_id res chain seq x y z
N MET A 1 -0.87 -6.65 6.24
CA MET A 1 -0.53 -5.45 5.43
C MET A 1 -1.16 -4.15 5.95
N ALA A 2 -2.33 -4.21 6.60
CA ALA A 2 -3.06 -3.03 7.10
C ALA A 2 -2.33 -2.16 8.16
N ALA A 3 -1.46 -2.75 8.98
CA ALA A 3 -0.94 -2.09 10.19
C ALA A 3 -0.15 -0.79 9.92
N LEU A 4 0.63 -0.72 8.84
CA LEU A 4 1.40 0.49 8.50
C LEU A 4 0.49 1.63 8.02
N TRP A 5 -0.56 1.31 7.25
CA TRP A 5 -1.56 2.29 6.83
C TRP A 5 -2.30 2.87 8.02
N ASN A 6 -2.75 2.01 8.93
CA ASN A 6 -3.44 2.42 10.15
C ASN A 6 -2.53 3.30 11.02
N ALA A 7 -1.25 2.94 11.18
CA ALA A 7 -0.31 3.75 11.94
C ALA A 7 -0.11 5.14 11.33
N ILE A 8 0.04 5.24 10.00
CA ILE A 8 0.14 6.53 9.30
C ILE A 8 -1.15 7.34 9.46
N ALA A 9 -2.31 6.71 9.27
CA ALA A 9 -3.59 7.36 9.40
C ALA A 9 -3.83 7.88 10.82
N GLU A 10 -3.50 7.10 11.85
CA GLU A 10 -3.58 7.49 13.25
C GLU A 10 -2.70 8.71 13.55
N LEU A 11 -1.43 8.69 13.12
CA LEU A 11 -0.51 9.82 13.29
C LEU A 11 -0.97 11.09 12.56
N ARG A 12 -1.73 10.93 11.49
CA ARG A 12 -2.25 12.03 10.66
C ARG A 12 -3.69 12.43 11.01
N GLY A 13 -4.33 11.75 11.97
CA GLY A 13 -5.73 11.96 12.32
C GLY A 13 -6.72 11.65 11.18
N TRP A 14 -6.41 10.65 10.35
CA TRP A 14 -7.25 10.23 9.22
C TRP A 14 -8.08 8.99 9.57
N GLU A 15 -9.23 8.85 8.92
CA GLU A 15 -10.07 7.65 9.04
C GLU A 15 -9.35 6.42 8.46
N HIS A 16 -9.49 5.26 9.11
CA HIS A 16 -8.83 3.99 8.73
C HIS A 16 -9.66 2.73 9.08
N TYR A 17 -10.98 2.87 9.08
CA TYR A 17 -11.89 1.84 9.60
C TYR A 17 -12.30 0.79 8.56
N SER A 18 -12.02 1.02 7.29
CA SER A 18 -12.43 0.18 6.18
C SER A 18 -11.32 -0.01 5.15
N HIS A 19 -11.44 -1.07 4.34
CA HIS A 19 -10.50 -1.33 3.24
C HIS A 19 -10.43 -0.17 2.23
N ARG A 20 -11.57 0.52 2.01
CA ARG A 20 -11.64 1.71 1.16
C ARG A 20 -10.75 2.85 1.68
N ASP A 21 -10.53 2.93 2.98
CA ASP A 21 -9.74 4.02 3.56
C ASP A 21 -8.27 3.91 3.16
N TYR A 22 -7.79 2.71 2.80
CA TYR A 22 -6.42 2.55 2.28
C TYR A 22 -6.19 3.28 0.96
N ASP A 23 -7.16 3.27 0.04
CA ASP A 23 -7.12 4.08 -1.18
C ASP A 23 -7.08 5.57 -0.86
N VAL A 24 -7.84 6.02 0.13
CA VAL A 24 -7.86 7.42 0.55
C VAL A 24 -6.52 7.83 1.15
N ILE A 25 -5.95 7.02 2.04
CA ILE A 25 -4.64 7.24 2.67
C ILE A 25 -3.55 7.32 1.59
N ILE A 26 -3.51 6.36 0.66
CA ILE A 26 -2.54 6.35 -0.45
C ILE A 26 -2.65 7.61 -1.31
N ASN A 27 -3.87 8.00 -1.68
CA ASN A 27 -4.07 9.19 -2.50
C ASN A 27 -3.66 10.48 -1.77
N ARG A 28 -3.91 10.56 -0.46
CA ARG A 28 -3.44 11.69 0.35
C ARG A 28 -1.91 11.73 0.41
N LEU A 29 -1.26 10.60 0.72
CA LEU A 29 0.21 10.52 0.74
C LEU A 29 0.82 10.86 -0.62
N PHE A 30 0.22 10.40 -1.71
CA PHE A 30 0.64 10.78 -3.05
C PHE A 30 0.55 12.30 -3.26
N ARG A 31 -0.54 12.94 -2.85
CA ARG A 31 -0.67 14.40 -2.97
C ARG A 31 0.34 15.16 -2.12
N GLU A 32 0.66 14.66 -0.94
CA GLU A 32 1.65 15.30 -0.04
C GLU A 32 3.09 15.14 -0.54
N THR A 33 3.43 13.97 -1.07
CA THR A 33 4.82 13.61 -1.44
C THR A 33 5.12 13.77 -2.93
N ASN A 34 4.06 13.86 -3.76
CA ASN A 34 4.11 13.74 -5.21
C ASN A 34 4.79 12.44 -5.71
N ASP A 35 4.86 11.42 -4.85
CA ASP A 35 5.52 10.15 -5.14
C ASP A 35 4.56 9.18 -5.86
N LYS A 36 4.70 9.13 -7.19
CA LYS A 36 3.86 8.29 -8.07
C LYS A 36 4.02 6.79 -7.81
N ASP A 37 5.09 6.38 -7.13
CA ASP A 37 5.31 4.99 -6.77
C ASP A 37 4.30 4.49 -5.74
N LEU A 38 3.80 5.37 -4.86
CA LEU A 38 2.85 5.02 -3.81
C LEU A 38 1.57 4.37 -4.38
N PRO A 39 0.80 5.04 -5.27
CA PRO A 39 -0.38 4.43 -5.86
C PRO A 39 -0.03 3.24 -6.79
N LEU A 40 1.14 3.26 -7.44
CA LEU A 40 1.57 2.15 -8.30
C LEU A 40 1.79 0.87 -7.50
N TYR A 41 2.61 0.92 -6.45
CA TYR A 41 2.92 -0.24 -5.63
C TYR A 41 1.73 -0.67 -4.77
N PHE A 42 0.85 0.27 -4.37
CA PHE A 42 -0.38 -0.09 -3.67
C PHE A 42 -1.27 -1.00 -4.52
N ARG A 43 -1.44 -0.70 -5.81
CA ARG A 43 -2.18 -1.58 -6.73
C ARG A 43 -1.56 -2.97 -6.82
N ALA A 44 -0.24 -3.09 -6.69
CA ALA A 44 0.42 -4.37 -6.65
C ALA A 44 0.06 -5.17 -5.38
N ALA A 45 -0.04 -4.49 -4.23
CA ALA A 45 -0.51 -5.08 -2.97
C ALA A 45 -1.97 -5.58 -3.09
N GLU A 46 -2.85 -4.77 -3.68
CA GLU A 46 -4.26 -5.13 -3.90
C GLU A 46 -4.41 -6.34 -4.83
N ARG A 47 -3.59 -6.40 -5.88
CA ARG A 47 -3.58 -7.58 -6.77
C ARG A 47 -3.11 -8.84 -6.04
N LEU A 48 -2.08 -8.76 -5.19
CA LEU A 48 -1.66 -9.90 -4.37
C LEU A 48 -2.74 -10.32 -3.36
N HIS A 49 -3.43 -9.34 -2.76
CA HIS A 49 -4.57 -9.60 -1.89
C HIS A 49 -5.66 -10.37 -2.64
N ALA A 50 -6.08 -9.89 -3.81
CA ALA A 50 -7.07 -10.58 -4.63
C ALA A 50 -6.59 -11.97 -5.06
N ASN A 51 -5.31 -12.11 -5.41
CA ASN A 51 -4.73 -13.39 -5.79
C ASN A 51 -4.79 -14.44 -4.67
N PHE A 52 -4.70 -14.04 -3.40
CA PHE A 52 -4.86 -14.97 -2.28
C PHE A 52 -6.21 -15.69 -2.29
N TYR A 53 -7.29 -15.02 -2.72
CA TYR A 53 -8.64 -15.60 -2.76
C TYR A 53 -8.97 -16.27 -4.10
N HIS A 54 -8.37 -15.81 -5.18
CA HIS A 54 -8.77 -16.19 -6.54
C HIS A 54 -7.71 -16.97 -7.31
N ASN A 55 -6.47 -17.06 -6.79
CA ASN A 55 -5.35 -17.84 -7.33
C ASN A 55 -5.18 -17.75 -8.86
N PHE A 56 -5.13 -16.53 -9.39
CA PHE A 56 -5.08 -16.26 -10.83
C PHE A 56 -3.70 -15.84 -11.36
N MET A 57 -2.75 -15.53 -10.49
CA MET A 57 -1.41 -15.09 -10.89
C MET A 57 -0.49 -16.25 -11.20
N THR A 58 0.36 -16.05 -12.20
CA THR A 58 1.56 -16.86 -12.39
C THR A 58 2.62 -16.57 -11.32
N LYS A 59 3.61 -17.45 -11.20
CA LYS A 59 4.74 -17.26 -10.27
C LYS A 59 5.53 -15.98 -10.57
N ASP A 60 5.77 -15.69 -11.85
CA ASP A 60 6.54 -14.51 -12.26
C ASP A 60 5.78 -13.21 -11.93
N GLU A 61 4.46 -13.19 -12.16
CA GLU A 61 3.62 -12.07 -11.73
C GLU A 61 3.64 -11.91 -10.21
N TYR A 62 3.51 -13.00 -9.46
CA TYR A 62 3.56 -12.95 -8.00
C TYR A 62 4.87 -12.33 -7.49
N GLU A 63 6.02 -12.79 -8.00
CA GLU A 63 7.33 -12.27 -7.58
C GLU A 63 7.50 -10.78 -7.94
N LEU A 64 7.04 -10.36 -9.12
CA LEU A 64 7.05 -8.96 -9.52
C LEU A 64 6.23 -8.08 -8.57
N HIS A 65 5.00 -8.51 -8.25
CA HIS A 65 4.15 -7.75 -7.35
C HIS A 65 4.69 -7.76 -5.92
N ARG A 66 5.30 -8.87 -5.49
CA ARG A 66 5.96 -8.98 -4.19
C ARG A 66 7.10 -7.97 -4.06
N GLU A 67 7.92 -7.80 -5.09
CA GLU A 67 8.98 -6.78 -5.09
C GLU A 67 8.42 -5.37 -4.91
N TYR A 68 7.35 -5.03 -5.64
CA TYR A 68 6.70 -3.72 -5.53
C TYR A 68 6.12 -3.47 -4.13
N VAL A 69 5.50 -4.48 -3.52
CA VAL A 69 5.03 -4.39 -2.14
C VAL A 69 6.16 -4.13 -1.15
N LEU A 70 7.32 -4.78 -1.31
CA LEU A 70 8.47 -4.55 -0.44
C LEU A 70 8.98 -3.10 -0.56
N LYS A 71 9.02 -2.56 -1.78
CA LYS A 71 9.34 -1.14 -2.01
C LYS A 71 8.33 -0.22 -1.34
N LEU A 72 7.04 -0.54 -1.41
CA LEU A 72 5.99 0.21 -0.73
C LEU A 72 6.19 0.22 0.79
N ILE A 73 6.43 -0.95 1.40
CA ILE A 73 6.66 -1.06 2.85
C ILE A 73 7.81 -0.15 3.28
N ASN A 74 8.92 -0.13 2.54
CA ASN A 74 10.05 0.74 2.86
C ASN A 74 9.67 2.22 2.80
N LYS A 75 8.96 2.66 1.76
CA LYS A 75 8.48 4.05 1.65
C LYS A 75 7.58 4.44 2.82
N LEU A 76 6.64 3.58 3.21
CA LEU A 76 5.75 3.83 4.35
C LEU A 76 6.51 3.90 5.68
N ARG A 77 7.51 3.03 5.87
CA ARG A 77 8.36 3.07 7.06
C ARG A 77 9.16 4.35 7.15
N ASP A 78 9.65 4.87 6.02
CA ASP A 78 10.38 6.13 6.01
C ASP A 78 9.47 7.34 6.28
N LEU A 79 8.19 7.27 5.89
CA LEU A 79 7.18 8.27 6.26
C LEU A 79 6.85 8.26 7.76
N LEU A 80 7.00 7.12 8.44
CA LEU A 80 6.76 6.98 9.89
C LEU A 80 7.95 7.42 10.76
N LYS A 81 9.16 7.54 10.19
CA LYS A 81 10.36 8.00 10.91
C LYS A 81 10.51 9.52 10.95
N ARG A 82 9.69 10.23 10.17
CA ARG A 82 9.65 11.69 10.10
C ARG A 82 8.64 12.23 11.08
#